data_AF-A0A352NVY1-F1
#
_entry.id   AF-A0A352NVY1-F1
#
_cell.length_a   1.000
_cell.length_b   1.000
_cell.length_c   1.000
_cell.angle_alpha   90.00
_cell.angle_beta   90.00
_cell.angle_gamma   90.00
#
_symmetry.space_group_name_H-M   'P 1'
#
loop_
_entity.id
_entity.type
_entity.pdbx_description
1 polymer ?
#
loop_
_entity_poly.entity_id
_entity_poly.type
_entity_poly.pdbx_seq_one_letter_code
_entity_poly.pdbx_strand_id
1 'polypeptide(L)'
;MKKCRKKLYLYHVNNTSPAPQREESEIVGDAPCPCCGFITIPNDGDALAYICPICFWEIDTFIQSEKEPSDQNHGLSLSQARKNYIKYGSTLPELKVYCRSPKESEFPRK
;
A
#
# COMPACT_ATOMS: atom_id res chain seq x y z
N MET A 1 -21.48 2.23 -43.35
CA MET A 1 -21.00 2.26 -41.95
C MET A 1 -19.93 3.34 -41.85
N LYS A 2 -20.15 4.39 -41.03
CA LYS A 2 -19.22 5.53 -40.92
C LYS A 2 -17.98 5.09 -40.14
N LYS A 3 -16.81 5.11 -40.79
CA LYS A 3 -15.51 4.79 -40.18
C LYS A 3 -15.16 5.87 -39.15
N CYS A 4 -15.33 5.58 -37.87
CA CYS A 4 -14.87 6.46 -36.79
C CYS A 4 -13.34 6.37 -36.73
N ARG A 5 -12.64 7.42 -37.17
CA ARG A 5 -11.19 7.52 -37.01
C ARG A 5 -10.89 7.71 -35.52
N LYS A 6 -10.37 6.66 -34.87
CA LYS A 6 -9.82 6.77 -33.52
C LYS A 6 -8.65 7.76 -33.57
N LYS A 7 -8.80 8.90 -32.91
CA LYS A 7 -7.73 9.87 -32.73
C LYS A 7 -6.78 9.29 -31.69
N LEU A 8 -5.69 8.68 -32.15
CA LEU A 8 -4.61 8.21 -31.29
C LEU A 8 -3.85 9.45 -30.81
N TYR A 9 -3.91 9.73 -29.52
CA TYR A 9 -3.08 10.75 -28.89
C TYR A 9 -1.72 10.13 -28.61
N LEU A 10 -0.81 10.25 -29.58
CA LEU A 10 0.60 9.97 -29.37
C LEU A 10 1.25 11.23 -28.79
N TYR A 11 1.88 11.10 -27.62
CA TYR A 11 2.65 12.19 -27.02
C TYR A 11 3.89 12.46 -27.88
N HIS A 12 4.09 13.70 -28.32
CA HIS A 12 5.33 14.11 -28.96
C HIS A 12 6.40 14.27 -27.88
N VAL A 13 7.39 13.38 -27.87
CA VAL A 13 8.54 13.44 -26.96
C VAL A 13 9.57 14.39 -27.57
N ASN A 14 9.65 15.62 -27.08
CA ASN A 14 10.76 16.53 -27.38
C ASN A 14 11.90 16.23 -26.39
N ASN A 15 13.03 15.73 -26.90
CA ASN A 15 14.22 15.30 -26.14
C ASN A 15 14.99 16.43 -25.41
N THR A 16 14.39 17.61 -25.23
CA THR A 16 15.07 18.80 -24.67
C THR A 16 14.34 19.42 -23.48
N SER A 17 13.24 18.85 -23.00
CA SER A 17 12.60 19.28 -21.76
C SER A 17 13.02 18.33 -20.64
N PRO A 18 13.70 18.80 -19.57
CA PRO A 18 13.85 17.98 -18.38
C PRO A 18 12.46 17.55 -17.92
N ALA A 19 12.28 16.26 -17.64
CA ALA A 19 11.03 15.75 -17.14
C ALA A 19 10.61 16.60 -15.91
N PRO A 20 9.34 17.04 -15.80
CA PRO A 20 8.89 17.73 -14.61
C PRO A 20 9.21 16.83 -13.42
N GLN A 21 10.07 17.31 -12.54
CA GLN A 21 10.38 16.64 -11.28
C GLN A 21 9.06 16.60 -10.54
N ARG A 22 8.41 15.42 -10.50
CA ARG A 22 7.25 15.22 -9.66
C ARG A 22 7.75 15.42 -8.25
N GLU A 23 7.31 16.50 -7.61
CA GLU A 23 7.40 16.59 -6.15
C GLU A 23 6.60 15.41 -5.63
N GLU A 24 7.30 14.34 -5.29
CA GLU A 24 6.74 13.13 -4.69
C GLU A 24 6.27 13.54 -3.29
N SER A 25 5.06 14.10 -3.20
CA SER A 25 4.45 14.41 -1.91
C SER A 25 4.40 13.11 -1.12
N GLU A 26 5.18 13.01 -0.03
CA GLU A 26 5.15 11.83 0.83
C GLU A 26 3.71 11.53 1.25
N ILE A 27 3.25 10.29 1.04
CA ILE A 27 1.95 9.85 1.54
C ILE A 27 2.05 9.78 3.07
N VAL A 28 1.26 10.61 3.75
CA VAL A 28 1.20 10.66 5.22
C VAL A 28 0.04 9.78 5.69
N GLY A 29 0.32 8.83 6.57
CA GLY A 29 -0.71 8.01 7.22
C GLY A 29 -1.38 8.74 8.38
N ASP A 30 -2.68 8.48 8.58
CA ASP A 30 -3.51 9.03 9.66
C ASP A 30 -4.27 7.93 10.43
N ALA A 31 -4.31 6.71 9.92
CA ALA A 31 -4.93 5.55 10.55
C ALA A 31 -3.94 4.39 10.83
N PRO A 32 -4.22 3.58 11.87
CA PRO A 32 -3.39 2.43 12.21
C PRO A 32 -3.52 1.32 11.16
N CYS A 33 -2.39 0.75 10.76
CA CYS A 33 -2.40 -0.46 9.95
C CYS A 33 -3.08 -1.60 10.72
N PRO A 34 -4.06 -2.31 10.12
CA PRO A 34 -4.78 -3.38 10.82
C PRO A 34 -3.88 -4.56 11.19
N CYS A 35 -2.71 -4.70 10.55
CA CYS A 35 -1.73 -5.74 10.82
C CYS A 35 -0.72 -5.33 11.91
N CYS A 36 -0.01 -4.22 11.77
CA CYS A 36 1.08 -3.85 12.68
C CYS A 36 0.76 -2.74 13.69
N GLY A 37 -0.39 -2.08 13.56
CA GLY A 37 -0.86 -1.05 14.48
C GLY A 37 -0.24 0.34 14.32
N PHE A 38 0.86 0.48 13.59
CA PHE A 38 1.48 1.79 13.30
C PHE A 38 0.62 2.66 12.38
N ILE A 39 0.63 3.97 12.62
CA ILE A 39 -0.11 4.98 11.86
C ILE A 39 0.55 5.17 10.49
N THR A 40 0.05 4.47 9.49
CA THR A 40 0.66 4.40 8.15
C THR A 40 -0.34 4.37 7.02
N ILE A 41 -1.61 4.09 7.32
CA ILE A 41 -2.67 4.00 6.33
C ILE A 41 -3.25 5.41 6.17
N PRO A 42 -3.29 5.97 4.95
CA PRO A 42 -3.87 7.28 4.69
C PRO A 42 -5.41 7.20 4.61
N ASN A 43 -6.05 8.35 4.41
CA ASN A 43 -7.49 8.47 4.14
C ASN A 43 -8.36 7.82 5.23
N ASP A 44 -8.00 8.06 6.49
CA ASP A 44 -8.68 7.52 7.68
C ASP A 44 -8.81 5.98 7.67
N GLY A 45 -7.91 5.30 6.95
CA GLY A 45 -7.90 3.85 6.81
C GLY A 45 -8.59 3.31 5.55
N ASP A 46 -9.35 4.15 4.83
CA ASP A 46 -10.01 3.80 3.57
C ASP A 46 -9.06 3.96 2.38
N ALA A 47 -8.00 3.14 2.36
CA ALA A 47 -6.95 3.22 1.37
C ALA A 47 -6.83 1.90 0.61
N LEU A 48 -7.78 1.62 -0.27
CA LEU A 48 -7.81 0.40 -1.08
C LEU A 48 -6.45 0.14 -1.77
N ALA A 49 -5.94 -1.09 -1.63
CA ALA A 49 -4.67 -1.54 -2.19
C ALA A 49 -3.43 -0.78 -1.71
N TYR A 50 -3.55 0.05 -0.67
CA TYR A 50 -2.39 0.67 -0.05
C TYR A 50 -1.58 -0.37 0.74
N ILE A 51 -0.28 -0.40 0.52
CA ILE A 51 0.62 -1.35 1.19
C ILE A 51 1.29 -0.65 2.36
N CYS A 52 1.11 -1.20 3.57
CA CYS A 52 1.79 -0.69 4.76
C CYS A 52 3.32 -0.86 4.60
N PRO A 53 4.12 0.22 4.67
CA PRO A 53 5.56 0.14 4.46
C PRO A 53 6.32 -0.52 5.62
N ILE A 54 5.66 -0.75 6.77
CA ILE A 54 6.28 -1.35 7.97
C ILE A 54 6.14 -2.88 7.97
N CYS A 55 4.97 -3.40 7.58
CA CYS A 55 4.70 -4.83 7.65
C CYS A 55 4.40 -5.48 6.31
N PHE A 56 4.13 -4.69 5.26
CA PHE A 56 3.76 -5.17 3.92
C PHE A 56 2.39 -5.86 3.87
N TRP A 57 1.44 -5.44 4.69
CA TRP A 57 0.03 -5.77 4.53
C TRP A 57 -0.60 -4.82 3.52
N GLU A 58 -1.22 -5.36 2.46
CA GLU A 58 -2.04 -4.61 1.53
C GLU A 58 -3.46 -4.46 2.09
N ILE A 59 -3.99 -3.23 2.10
CA ILE A 59 -5.35 -2.97 2.57
C ILE A 59 -6.37 -3.58 1.60
N ASP A 60 -6.99 -4.64 2.09
CA ASP A 60 -8.10 -5.32 1.44
C ASP A 60 -9.40 -4.90 2.12
N THR A 61 -10.17 -4.02 1.47
CA THR A 61 -11.44 -3.53 1.99
C THR A 61 -12.60 -4.50 1.72
N PHE A 62 -12.34 -5.64 1.06
CA PHE A 62 -13.37 -6.61 0.70
C PHE A 62 -13.50 -7.77 1.70
N ILE A 63 -12.48 -8.03 2.51
CA ILE A 63 -12.57 -9.02 3.59
C ILE A 63 -13.54 -8.56 4.69
N GLN A 64 -14.39 -9.47 5.15
CA GLN A 64 -15.45 -9.19 6.14
C GLN A 64 -15.03 -9.56 7.56
N SER A 65 -13.94 -10.32 7.71
CA SER A 65 -13.42 -10.71 9.03
C SER A 65 -11.92 -10.93 9.04
N GLU A 66 -11.32 -10.85 10.23
CA GLU A 66 -9.87 -11.06 10.40
C GLU A 66 -9.40 -12.50 10.15
N LYS A 67 -10.34 -13.45 9.99
CA LYS A 67 -10.07 -14.86 9.72
C LYS A 67 -10.26 -15.21 8.24
N GLU A 68 -10.89 -14.33 7.48
CA GLU A 68 -11.08 -14.48 6.04
C GLU A 68 -9.74 -14.33 5.32
N PRO A 69 -9.39 -15.25 4.41
CA PRO A 69 -8.24 -15.10 3.52
C PRO A 69 -8.39 -13.87 2.63
N SER A 70 -7.35 -13.04 2.55
CA SER A 70 -7.28 -11.94 1.58
C SER A 70 -6.61 -12.40 0.29
N ASP A 71 -7.29 -12.23 -0.84
CA ASP A 71 -6.75 -12.55 -2.16
C ASP A 71 -5.54 -11.66 -2.51
N GLN A 72 -5.55 -10.42 -2.03
CA GLN A 72 -4.45 -9.46 -2.20
C GLN A 72 -3.20 -9.84 -1.40
N ASN A 73 -3.36 -10.55 -0.28
CA ASN A 73 -2.27 -10.89 0.63
C ASN A 73 -1.90 -12.38 0.57
N HIS A 74 -1.90 -12.96 -0.64
CA HIS A 74 -1.50 -14.35 -0.88
C HIS A 74 -2.32 -15.40 -0.09
N GLY A 75 -3.60 -15.11 0.14
CA GLY A 75 -4.49 -15.97 0.92
C GLY A 75 -4.24 -15.95 2.43
N LEU A 76 -3.42 -15.02 2.93
CA LEU A 76 -3.29 -14.80 4.37
C LEU A 76 -4.57 -14.14 4.91
N SER A 77 -5.02 -14.62 6.07
CA SER A 77 -5.94 -13.84 6.90
C SER A 77 -5.20 -12.79 7.70
N LEU A 78 -5.88 -11.71 8.09
CA LEU A 78 -5.30 -10.67 8.93
C LEU A 78 -4.76 -11.23 10.26
N SER A 79 -5.44 -12.21 10.84
CA SER A 79 -5.00 -12.92 12.05
C SER A 79 -3.66 -13.62 11.84
N GLN A 80 -3.43 -14.21 10.67
CA GLN A 80 -2.17 -14.87 10.34
C GLN A 80 -1.07 -13.85 10.06
N ALA A 81 -1.39 -12.78 9.33
CA ALA A 81 -0.49 -11.66 9.07
C ALA A 81 0.03 -11.01 10.35
N ARG A 82 -0.84 -10.77 11.34
CA ARG A 82 -0.44 -10.27 12.68
C ARG A 82 0.57 -11.18 13.38
N LYS A 83 0.32 -12.48 13.38
CA LYS A 83 1.25 -13.48 13.95
C LYS A 83 2.59 -13.49 13.23
N ASN A 84 2.56 -13.41 11.90
CA ASN A 84 3.76 -13.34 11.07
C ASN A 84 4.54 -12.05 11.35
N TYR A 85 3.87 -10.91 11.47
CA TYR A 85 4.52 -9.65 11.78
C TYR A 85 5.24 -9.69 13.14
N ILE A 86 4.62 -10.26 14.17
CA ILE A 86 5.27 -10.45 15.49
C ILE A 86 6.53 -11.32 15.36
N LYS A 87 6.49 -12.35 14.51
CA LYS A 87 7.58 -13.32 14.37
C LYS A 87 8.71 -12.86 13.44
N TYR A 88 8.38 -12.18 12.35
CA TYR A 88 9.29 -11.89 11.23
C TYR A 88 9.45 -10.39 10.95
N GLY A 89 8.63 -9.54 11.58
CA GLY A 89 8.57 -8.11 11.29
C GLY A 89 8.01 -7.79 9.90
N SER A 90 7.24 -8.70 9.30
CA SER A 90 6.59 -8.62 7.98
C SER A 90 5.43 -9.62 7.89
N THR A 91 4.51 -9.45 6.95
CA THR A 91 3.37 -10.36 6.71
C THR A 91 3.79 -11.72 6.18
N LEU A 92 4.88 -11.78 5.40
CA LEU A 92 5.59 -13.00 5.00
C LEU A 92 7.10 -12.78 5.17
N PRO A 93 7.89 -13.78 5.64
CA PRO A 93 9.32 -13.65 5.85
C PRO A 93 10.10 -13.05 4.66
N GLU A 94 9.75 -13.47 3.45
CA GLU A 94 10.38 -13.04 2.19
C GLU A 94 10.11 -11.57 1.85
N LEU A 95 9.01 -10.99 2.37
CA LEU A 95 8.64 -9.60 2.13
C LEU A 95 9.39 -8.63 3.06
N LYS A 96 10.11 -9.13 4.06
CA LYS A 96 10.84 -8.31 5.03
C LYS A 96 11.83 -7.34 4.37
N VAL A 97 12.37 -7.69 3.21
CA VAL A 97 13.31 -6.85 2.46
C VAL A 97 12.68 -5.54 1.95
N TYR A 98 11.36 -5.48 1.83
CA TYR A 98 10.60 -4.29 1.42
C TYR A 98 10.04 -3.49 2.60
N CYS A 99 10.15 -4.02 3.81
CA CYS A 99 9.70 -3.34 5.01
C CYS A 99 10.76 -2.35 5.51
N ARG A 100 10.31 -1.24 6.10
CA ARG A 100 11.16 -0.32 6.85
C ARG A 100 10.77 -0.26 8.33
N SER A 101 11.65 0.27 9.16
CA SER A 101 11.30 0.63 10.53
C SER A 101 10.25 1.75 10.55
N PRO A 102 9.39 1.80 11.58
CA PRO A 102 8.47 2.93 11.79
C PRO A 102 9.24 4.25 11.99
N LYS A 103 8.70 5.35 11.46
CA LYS A 103 9.09 6.72 11.81
C LYS A 103 8.51 7.07 13.19
N GLU A 104 9.09 8.04 13.91
CA GLU A 104 8.57 8.45 15.23
C GLU A 104 7.11 8.92 15.19
N SER A 105 6.70 9.59 14.11
CA SER A 105 5.32 10.06 13.92
C SER A 105 4.30 8.93 13.71
N GLU A 106 4.75 7.71 13.41
CA GLU A 106 3.89 6.57 13.08
C GLU A 106 3.57 5.72 14.33
N PHE A 107 4.15 6.03 15.48
CA PHE A 107 3.80 5.38 16.74
C PHE A 107 2.40 5.85 17.19
N PRO A 108 1.48 4.93 17.54
CA PRO A 108 0.18 5.31 18.08
C PRO A 108 0.32 6.21 19.31
N ARG A 109 -0.37 7.35 19.33
CA ARG A 109 -0.42 8.22 20.51
C ARG A 109 -1.34 7.58 21.55
N LYS A 110 -0.90 7.59 22.81
CA LYS A 110 -1.67 7.10 23.96
C LYS A 110 -2.83 8.02 24.31
#